data_AF-A0A967GMZ4-F1
#
_entry.id   AF-A0A967GMZ4-F1
#
_cell.length_a   1.000
_cell.length_b   1.000
_cell.length_c   1.000
_cell.angle_alpha   90.00
_cell.angle_beta   90.00
_cell.angle_gamma   90.00
#
_symmetry.space_group_name_H-M   'P 1'
#
loop_
_entity.id
_entity.type
_entity.pdbx_description
1 polymer ?
#
loop_
_entity_poly.entity_id
_entity_poly.type
_entity_poly.pdbx_seq_one_letter_code
_entity_poly.pdbx_strand_id
1 'polypeptide(L)'
;PRGERIILGDVGEGDREEIDLIEAGKNYGWKYFEGLREASPPPPGFVHQPPLYEYAHGPGEFRGDSVTGGVVYHQTDPGHGIPELDGLYIFADYATGNVWSLDLDDPYNTVQRLFGDTGIITFGYDPSNGDVLYGSNKNSAIKRLARTSEREFPKTLTESGVFSNLATLEPSPSVLPYAPRVPFWSDHAVKRRWFSVPTPSGTITYSRDGNWAFPSGSFWVKHLDLELERGNPATARRIETRILVKNDHGIYGVSYRWNESETEAYLVEDAGADLIVEVDTDPGPGQSLQEQILRIPSRAECLACHTPAGGFALSFNTRQLNHVAEMGGLLQNQLQTLSEAGYLDAPVTGIGLLPRLARADESDHSLEFRVRSYLAVNCSQCHQPGTGAPESWDARAHLTTEATGIIDGNPENNGGDPANKLIAPGSENNSVILQRMMGSNGFARMPNL
;
A
#
# COMPACT_ATOMS: atom_id res chain seq x y z
N PRO A 1 -14.74 36.55 17.01
CA PRO A 1 -15.10 35.33 17.74
C PRO A 1 -16.03 34.47 16.88
N ARG A 2 -15.48 33.62 16.00
CA ARG A 2 -16.27 32.55 15.38
C ARG A 2 -16.54 31.55 16.50
N GLY A 3 -17.82 31.39 16.86
CA GLY A 3 -18.26 30.57 17.99
C GLY A 3 -17.69 29.15 17.90
N GLU A 4 -17.51 28.53 19.06
CA GLU A 4 -16.94 27.20 19.27
C GLU A 4 -17.73 26.13 18.49
N ARG A 5 -17.49 25.99 17.18
CA ARG A 5 -17.98 24.88 16.37
C ARG A 5 -17.15 23.66 16.76
N ILE A 6 -17.80 22.60 17.22
CA ILE A 6 -17.15 21.31 17.44
C ILE A 6 -17.34 20.49 16.18
N ILE A 7 -16.24 20.06 15.58
CA ILE A 7 -16.25 19.20 14.39
C ILE A 7 -15.67 17.86 14.80
N LEU A 8 -16.30 16.79 14.36
CA LEU A 8 -15.93 15.44 14.74
C LEU A 8 -15.84 14.58 13.49
N GLY A 9 -14.87 13.66 13.44
CA GLY A 9 -14.87 12.57 12.47
C GLY A 9 -15.47 11.32 13.13
N ASP A 10 -16.45 10.70 12.48
CA ASP A 10 -17.10 9.47 12.92
C ASP A 10 -16.74 8.32 11.99
N VAL A 11 -16.28 7.21 12.58
CA VAL A 11 -15.83 6.03 11.85
C VAL A 11 -17.01 5.08 11.68
N GLY A 12 -17.40 4.83 10.44
CA GLY A 12 -18.52 3.93 10.17
C GLY A 12 -18.17 2.46 10.38
N GLU A 13 -19.20 1.62 10.34
CA GLU A 13 -19.06 0.17 10.54
C GLU A 13 -18.54 -0.54 9.29
N GLY A 14 -18.87 -0.09 8.08
CA GLY A 14 -18.44 -0.83 6.88
C GLY A 14 -18.60 -0.19 5.51
N ASP A 15 -19.28 0.95 5.35
CA ASP A 15 -19.50 1.58 4.04
C ASP A 15 -19.11 3.06 3.97
N ARG A 16 -19.21 3.80 5.07
CA ARG A 16 -19.05 5.27 5.07
C ARG A 16 -18.23 5.78 6.24
N GLU A 17 -17.53 6.86 6.00
CA GLU A 17 -16.88 7.68 7.02
C GLU A 17 -17.47 9.08 6.98
N GLU A 18 -17.54 9.77 8.12
CA GLU A 18 -18.30 11.02 8.25
C GLU A 18 -17.53 12.13 8.98
N ILE A 19 -17.83 13.37 8.61
CA ILE A 19 -17.46 14.59 9.36
C ILE A 19 -18.73 15.29 9.79
N ASP A 20 -18.90 15.50 11.09
CA ASP A 20 -20.10 16.08 11.70
C ASP A 20 -19.84 17.45 12.33
N LEU A 21 -20.86 18.32 12.24
CA LEU A 21 -20.97 19.50 13.08
C LEU A 21 -21.71 19.14 14.37
N ILE A 22 -21.00 19.16 15.48
CA ILE A 22 -21.54 18.77 16.78
C ILE A 22 -22.30 19.93 17.44
N GLU A 23 -23.59 19.71 17.70
CA GLU A 23 -24.49 20.61 18.39
C GLU A 23 -25.13 19.92 19.60
N ALA A 24 -25.33 20.68 20.68
CA ALA A 24 -25.86 20.13 21.92
C ALA A 24 -27.26 19.51 21.73
N GLY A 25 -27.41 18.25 22.15
CA GLY A 25 -28.69 17.53 22.15
C GLY A 25 -29.11 16.95 20.80
N LYS A 26 -28.26 16.98 19.79
CA LYS A 26 -28.53 16.34 18.49
C LYS A 26 -28.19 14.85 18.49
N ASN A 27 -28.76 14.14 17.52
CA ASN A 27 -28.56 12.73 17.24
C ASN A 27 -27.95 12.59 15.85
N TYR A 28 -26.85 11.85 15.71
CA TYR A 28 -26.08 11.71 14.47
C TYR A 28 -26.38 10.40 13.71
N GLY A 29 -27.47 9.71 14.07
CA GLY A 29 -28.06 8.68 13.20
C GLY A 29 -27.71 7.24 13.55
N TRP A 30 -26.54 6.99 14.15
CA TRP A 30 -26.09 5.64 14.47
C TRP A 30 -27.08 4.90 15.41
N LYS A 31 -27.43 3.63 15.17
CA LYS A 31 -27.00 2.72 14.10
C LYS A 31 -27.93 2.62 12.89
N TYR A 32 -28.89 3.54 12.79
CA TYR A 32 -29.88 3.50 11.72
C TYR A 32 -29.34 4.11 10.42
N PHE A 33 -28.41 5.06 10.56
CA PHE A 33 -27.69 5.68 9.46
C PHE A 33 -26.18 5.51 9.65
N GLU A 34 -25.49 5.37 8.53
CA GLU A 34 -24.04 5.37 8.38
C GLU A 34 -23.76 6.22 7.13
N GLY A 35 -23.27 7.44 7.31
CA GLY A 35 -23.42 8.42 6.23
C GLY A 35 -24.86 8.93 6.13
N LEU A 36 -25.23 9.28 4.90
CA LEU A 36 -26.62 9.52 4.51
C LEU A 36 -27.37 8.21 4.20
N ARG A 37 -26.71 7.06 4.33
CA ARG A 37 -27.29 5.75 3.98
C ARG A 37 -28.01 5.15 5.18
N GLU A 38 -29.24 4.68 4.96
CA GLU A 38 -29.97 3.87 5.93
C GLU A 38 -29.31 2.49 6.06
N ALA A 39 -28.63 2.25 7.19
CA ALA A 39 -28.00 0.98 7.53
C ALA A 39 -29.01 -0.01 8.16
N SER A 40 -30.00 0.50 8.89
CA SER A 40 -31.12 -0.30 9.40
C SER A 40 -32.37 0.55 9.60
N PRO A 41 -33.59 -0.04 9.55
CA PRO A 41 -34.83 0.74 9.62
C PRO A 41 -34.95 1.53 10.92
N PRO A 42 -35.07 2.87 10.86
CA PRO A 42 -35.22 3.70 12.05
C PRO A 42 -36.62 3.54 12.68
N PRO A 43 -36.75 3.76 14.01
CA PRO A 43 -38.04 3.77 14.66
C PRO A 43 -38.91 4.95 14.17
N PRO A 44 -40.24 4.87 14.29
CA PRO A 44 -41.13 5.98 13.92
C PRO A 44 -40.77 7.29 14.65
N GLY A 45 -40.67 8.38 13.90
CA GLY A 45 -40.34 9.71 14.44
C GLY A 45 -38.85 9.95 14.69
N PHE A 46 -37.96 9.06 14.21
CA PHE A 46 -36.52 9.26 14.29
C PHE A 46 -36.10 10.49 13.48
N VAL A 47 -35.39 11.41 14.14
CA VAL A 47 -34.77 12.58 13.53
C VAL A 47 -33.30 12.54 13.87
N HIS A 48 -32.45 12.70 12.85
CA HIS A 48 -31.01 12.80 12.99
C HIS A 48 -30.50 14.04 12.25
N GLN A 49 -29.29 14.42 12.60
CA GLN A 49 -28.51 15.45 11.94
C GLN A 49 -27.62 14.76 10.89
N PRO A 50 -27.70 15.15 9.60
CA PRO A 50 -26.78 14.64 8.59
C PRO A 50 -25.36 15.20 8.80
N PRO A 51 -24.34 14.48 8.30
CA PRO A 51 -22.95 14.95 8.33
C PRO A 51 -22.75 16.20 7.47
N LEU A 52 -21.68 16.94 7.75
CA LEU A 52 -21.16 17.98 6.85
C LEU A 52 -20.61 17.36 5.57
N TYR A 53 -19.93 16.23 5.72
CA TYR A 53 -19.31 15.49 4.62
C TYR A 53 -19.29 14.00 4.94
N GLU A 54 -19.53 13.17 3.94
CA GLU A 54 -19.35 11.72 4.01
C GLU A 54 -18.48 11.25 2.84
N TYR A 55 -17.77 10.14 3.02
CA TYR A 55 -17.08 9.47 1.93
C TYR A 55 -17.16 7.96 2.04
N ALA A 56 -17.07 7.27 0.90
CA ALA A 56 -17.21 5.82 0.82
C ALA A 56 -15.88 5.10 1.07
N HIS A 57 -15.95 3.92 1.70
CA HIS A 57 -14.83 2.97 1.80
C HIS A 57 -14.24 2.62 0.45
N GLY A 58 -12.93 2.36 0.42
CA GLY A 58 -12.18 1.96 -0.76
C GLY A 58 -11.15 2.99 -1.26
N PRO A 59 -10.45 2.66 -2.34
CA PRO A 59 -9.40 3.51 -2.90
C PRO A 59 -9.97 4.68 -3.69
N GLY A 60 -9.23 5.79 -3.76
CA GLY A 60 -9.58 6.94 -4.58
C GLY A 60 -9.24 8.26 -3.91
N GLU A 61 -9.49 9.35 -4.63
CA GLU A 61 -9.16 10.70 -4.17
C GLU A 61 -10.04 11.19 -3.01
N PHE A 62 -11.33 10.81 -3.04
CA PHE A 62 -12.34 11.18 -2.06
C PHE A 62 -13.02 9.93 -1.46
N ARG A 63 -12.18 8.93 -1.14
CA ARG A 63 -12.55 7.65 -0.54
C ARG A 63 -11.51 7.27 0.52
N GLY A 64 -11.89 6.40 1.45
CA GLY A 64 -11.05 5.95 2.55
C GLY A 64 -11.81 5.08 3.54
N ASP A 65 -11.08 4.39 4.42
CA ASP A 65 -11.63 3.30 5.25
C ASP A 65 -11.65 3.60 6.76
N SER A 66 -11.15 4.76 7.19
CA SER A 66 -11.15 5.15 8.62
C SER A 66 -10.77 6.63 8.78
N VAL A 67 -11.75 7.48 9.10
CA VAL A 67 -11.55 8.90 9.29
C VAL A 67 -10.76 9.19 10.55
N THR A 68 -9.87 10.17 10.44
CA THR A 68 -9.22 10.83 11.56
C THR A 68 -9.64 12.29 11.52
N GLY A 69 -10.54 12.65 12.45
CA GLY A 69 -10.89 14.04 12.70
C GLY A 69 -9.66 14.87 13.05
N GLY A 70 -9.67 16.14 12.67
CA GLY A 70 -8.52 17.01 12.80
C GLY A 70 -8.85 18.39 13.36
N VAL A 71 -8.33 19.42 12.70
CA VAL A 71 -8.26 20.76 13.26
C VAL A 71 -8.60 21.82 12.23
N VAL A 72 -9.15 22.95 12.68
CA VAL A 72 -9.28 24.13 11.81
C VAL A 72 -7.90 24.77 11.67
N TYR A 73 -7.42 24.91 10.44
CA TYR A 73 -6.15 25.57 10.18
C TYR A 73 -6.30 27.06 10.45
N HIS A 74 -5.41 27.60 11.29
CA HIS A 74 -5.36 29.02 11.58
C HIS A 74 -3.95 29.51 11.31
N GLN A 75 -3.84 30.49 10.42
CA GLN A 75 -2.58 31.15 10.16
C GLN A 75 -2.19 31.99 11.39
N THR A 76 -1.17 31.53 12.09
CA THR A 76 -0.64 32.16 13.30
C THR A 76 0.68 32.89 13.04
N ASP A 77 1.45 32.45 12.04
CA ASP A 77 2.69 33.10 11.57
C ASP A 77 2.62 33.47 10.06
N PRO A 78 2.73 34.76 9.68
CA PRO A 78 2.81 35.20 8.28
C PRO A 78 3.99 34.65 7.47
N GLY A 79 5.09 34.24 8.11
CA GLY A 79 6.32 33.76 7.46
C GLY A 79 6.38 32.25 7.24
N HIS A 80 5.52 31.48 7.94
CA HIS A 80 5.55 30.00 7.93
C HIS A 80 4.19 29.35 7.67
N GLY A 81 3.12 30.14 7.48
CA GLY A 81 1.77 29.64 7.20
C GLY A 81 1.53 29.21 5.74
N ILE A 82 0.38 28.56 5.54
CA ILE A 82 -0.21 28.19 4.26
C ILE A 82 -1.53 29.00 4.16
N PRO A 83 -1.48 30.26 3.69
CA PRO A 83 -2.61 31.19 3.80
C PRO A 83 -3.90 30.68 3.14
N GLU A 84 -3.78 29.85 2.12
CA GLU A 84 -4.91 29.27 1.39
C GLU A 84 -5.70 28.24 2.21
N LEU A 85 -5.14 27.79 3.34
CA LEU A 85 -5.83 26.89 4.27
C LEU A 85 -6.49 27.63 5.45
N ASP A 86 -6.30 28.94 5.59
CA ASP A 86 -6.82 29.67 6.75
C ASP A 86 -8.35 29.57 6.86
N GLY A 87 -8.83 29.04 7.99
CA GLY A 87 -10.24 28.78 8.26
C GLY A 87 -10.78 27.44 7.75
N LEU A 88 -10.01 26.67 6.99
CA LEU A 88 -10.41 25.34 6.52
C LEU A 88 -10.20 24.27 7.60
N TYR A 89 -11.10 23.30 7.67
CA TYR A 89 -10.96 22.13 8.54
C TYR A 89 -10.11 21.06 7.87
N ILE A 90 -9.01 20.69 8.51
CA ILE A 90 -8.08 19.67 8.01
C ILE A 90 -8.39 18.35 8.69
N PHE A 91 -8.54 17.29 7.90
CA PHE A 91 -8.80 15.93 8.36
C PHE A 91 -8.11 14.92 7.45
N ALA A 92 -8.08 13.66 7.85
CA ALA A 92 -7.41 12.61 7.08
C ALA A 92 -8.14 11.27 7.16
N ASP A 93 -7.71 10.35 6.32
CA ASP A 93 -8.04 8.93 6.40
C ASP A 93 -6.81 8.12 6.82
N TYR A 94 -6.96 7.29 7.86
CA TYR A 94 -5.89 6.47 8.41
C TYR A 94 -5.37 5.42 7.42
N ALA A 95 -6.27 4.79 6.68
CA ALA A 95 -5.98 3.61 5.86
C ALA A 95 -5.34 4.00 4.51
N THR A 96 -6.02 4.84 3.74
CA THR A 96 -5.59 5.32 2.42
C THR A 96 -4.52 6.40 2.53
N GLY A 97 -4.50 7.11 3.66
CA GLY A 97 -3.59 8.23 3.91
C GLY A 97 -4.00 9.52 3.22
N ASN A 98 -5.21 9.62 2.67
CA ASN A 98 -5.67 10.88 2.09
C ASN A 98 -5.77 11.97 3.17
N VAL A 99 -5.30 13.17 2.87
CA VAL A 99 -5.45 14.35 3.72
C VAL A 99 -6.22 15.41 2.95
N TRP A 100 -7.25 15.95 3.58
CA TRP A 100 -8.18 16.88 2.95
C TRP A 100 -8.35 18.16 3.76
N SER A 101 -8.82 19.20 3.08
CA SER A 101 -9.41 20.38 3.69
C SER A 101 -10.90 20.46 3.36
N LEU A 102 -11.71 20.86 4.33
CA LEU A 102 -13.13 21.15 4.21
C LEU A 102 -13.39 22.64 4.49
N ASP A 103 -14.06 23.33 3.57
CA ASP A 103 -14.54 24.70 3.78
C ASP A 103 -15.87 24.68 4.57
N LEU A 104 -15.82 25.16 5.81
CA LEU A 104 -16.96 25.19 6.73
C LEU A 104 -17.89 26.40 6.52
N ASP A 105 -17.48 27.38 5.73
CA ASP A 105 -18.28 28.57 5.42
C ASP A 105 -18.91 28.48 4.02
N ASP A 106 -18.47 27.53 3.20
CA ASP A 106 -19.12 27.17 1.95
C ASP A 106 -20.43 26.40 2.21
N PRO A 107 -21.60 26.86 1.72
CA PRO A 107 -22.86 26.13 1.87
C PRO A 107 -22.87 24.73 1.23
N TYR A 108 -21.91 24.42 0.35
CA TYR A 108 -21.74 23.09 -0.23
C TYR A 108 -20.72 22.22 0.49
N ASN A 109 -20.07 22.71 1.54
CA ASN A 109 -19.04 21.99 2.28
C ASN A 109 -17.94 21.46 1.34
N THR A 110 -17.40 22.31 0.45
CA THR A 110 -16.39 21.89 -0.53
C THR A 110 -15.18 21.24 0.15
N VAL A 111 -14.85 20.04 -0.30
CA VAL A 111 -13.66 19.29 0.11
C VAL A 111 -12.61 19.31 -0.99
N GLN A 112 -11.36 19.53 -0.60
CA GLN A 112 -10.20 19.45 -1.49
C GLN A 112 -9.17 18.50 -0.90
N ARG A 113 -8.56 17.68 -1.76
CA ARG A 113 -7.44 16.83 -1.34
C ARG A 113 -6.15 17.64 -1.37
N LEU A 114 -5.39 17.54 -0.28
CA LEU A 114 -4.14 18.29 -0.09
C LEU A 114 -2.91 17.45 -0.46
N PHE A 115 -2.79 16.25 0.12
CA PHE A 115 -1.68 15.33 -0.09
C PHE A 115 -2.03 13.94 0.46
N GLY A 116 -1.10 12.99 0.37
CA GLY A 116 -1.22 11.67 0.99
C GLY A 116 -0.10 11.35 1.98
N ASP A 117 -0.46 10.90 3.19
CA ASP A 117 0.41 10.25 4.17
C ASP A 117 -0.39 9.27 5.04
N THR A 118 0.10 8.04 5.22
CA THR A 118 -0.69 6.97 5.86
C THR A 118 -0.53 6.92 7.38
N GLY A 119 -1.53 6.34 8.04
CA GLY A 119 -1.47 6.06 9.47
C GLY A 119 -1.55 7.31 10.34
N ILE A 120 -2.16 8.39 9.84
CA ILE A 120 -2.45 9.60 10.61
C ILE A 120 -3.51 9.22 11.64
N ILE A 121 -3.26 9.52 12.91
CA ILE A 121 -4.14 9.14 14.03
C ILE A 121 -4.61 10.33 14.87
N THR A 122 -4.00 11.50 14.68
CA THR A 122 -4.34 12.69 15.45
C THR A 122 -3.76 13.95 14.80
N PHE A 123 -4.38 15.09 15.08
CA PHE A 123 -3.90 16.41 14.74
C PHE A 123 -3.77 17.26 16.01
N GLY A 124 -2.94 18.28 15.95
CA GLY A 124 -2.80 19.27 17.01
C GLY A 124 -2.10 20.52 16.51
N TYR A 125 -1.84 21.43 17.42
CA TYR A 125 -1.10 22.65 17.14
C TYR A 125 0.23 22.63 17.89
N ASP A 126 1.30 23.09 17.25
CA ASP A 126 2.55 23.39 17.93
C ASP A 126 2.31 24.56 18.90
N PRO A 127 2.51 24.38 20.22
CA PRO A 127 2.22 25.42 21.20
C PRO A 127 3.16 26.63 21.08
N SER A 128 4.29 26.51 20.38
CA SER A 128 5.27 27.60 20.24
C SER A 128 4.94 28.58 19.12
N ASN A 129 4.31 28.10 18.04
CA ASN A 129 4.06 28.92 16.85
C ASN A 129 2.67 28.72 16.23
N GLY A 130 1.88 27.74 16.67
CA GLY A 130 0.53 27.49 16.20
C GLY A 130 0.41 26.67 14.92
N ASP A 131 1.52 26.15 14.37
CA ASP A 131 1.49 25.32 13.16
C ASP A 131 0.72 24.02 13.41
N VAL A 132 0.03 23.53 12.37
CA VAL A 132 -0.64 22.23 12.43
C VAL A 132 0.41 21.10 12.44
N LEU A 133 0.31 20.27 13.47
CA LEU A 133 1.04 19.02 13.63
C LEU A 133 0.08 17.85 13.47
N TYR A 134 0.60 16.69 13.08
CA TYR A 134 -0.15 15.44 13.09
C TYR A 134 0.73 14.27 13.52
N GLY A 135 0.12 13.31 14.22
CA GLY A 135 0.77 12.08 14.65
C GLY A 135 0.53 10.95 13.65
N SER A 136 1.57 10.21 13.31
CA SER A 136 1.48 9.01 12.48
C SER A 136 2.06 7.80 13.20
N ASN A 137 1.25 6.74 13.38
CA ASN A 137 1.70 5.51 14.05
C ASN A 137 2.54 4.63 13.12
N LYS A 138 2.18 4.52 11.83
CA LYS A 138 2.92 3.77 10.81
C LYS A 138 4.34 4.29 10.62
N ASN A 139 4.53 5.60 10.78
CA ASN A 139 5.83 6.25 10.72
C ASN A 139 6.49 6.46 12.09
N SER A 140 5.79 6.18 13.20
CA SER A 140 6.23 6.47 14.56
C SER A 140 6.76 7.91 14.73
N ALA A 141 6.02 8.89 14.20
CA ALA A 141 6.48 10.27 14.11
C ALA A 141 5.36 11.29 14.39
N ILE A 142 5.75 12.43 14.95
CA ILE A 142 4.96 13.67 14.90
C ILE A 142 5.51 14.50 13.75
N LYS A 143 4.65 14.89 12.82
CA LYS A 143 5.00 15.63 11.61
C LYS A 143 4.35 17.00 11.62
N ARG A 144 4.96 17.95 10.92
CA ARG A 144 4.45 19.31 10.73
C ARG A 144 3.85 19.42 9.33
N LEU A 145 2.65 19.99 9.24
CA LEU A 145 2.08 20.38 7.96
C LEU A 145 2.84 21.62 7.46
N ALA A 146 3.48 21.50 6.30
CA ALA A 146 4.29 22.57 5.73
C ALA A 146 4.14 22.59 4.21
N ARG A 147 4.22 23.79 3.63
CA ARG A 147 4.38 23.95 2.18
C ARG A 147 5.78 23.50 1.79
N THR A 148 5.86 22.48 0.95
CA THR A 148 7.13 22.08 0.31
C THR A 148 7.15 22.58 -1.12
N SER A 149 8.35 22.79 -1.68
CA SER A 149 8.46 22.85 -3.15
C SER A 149 7.87 21.57 -3.72
N GLU A 150 7.05 21.70 -4.77
CA GLU A 150 6.49 20.53 -5.44
C GLU A 150 7.65 19.63 -5.87
N ARG A 151 7.62 18.36 -5.43
CA ARG A 151 8.63 17.42 -5.87
C ARG A 151 8.32 17.10 -7.32
N GLU A 152 9.10 17.67 -8.22
CA GLU A 152 8.94 17.35 -9.64
C GLU A 152 9.33 15.90 -9.86
N PHE A 153 8.36 15.12 -10.34
CA PHE A 153 8.56 13.78 -10.83
C PHE A 153 8.59 13.81 -12.35
N PRO A 154 9.39 12.95 -13.01
CA PRO A 154 9.30 12.79 -14.46
C PRO A 154 7.86 12.49 -14.87
N LYS A 155 7.32 13.26 -15.82
CA LYS A 155 5.90 13.15 -16.23
C LYS A 155 5.67 11.94 -17.12
N THR A 156 6.71 11.44 -17.77
CA THR A 156 6.68 10.22 -18.57
C THR A 156 7.74 9.22 -18.13
N LEU A 157 7.57 7.95 -18.52
CA LEU A 157 8.55 6.91 -18.25
C LEU A 157 9.82 7.12 -19.07
N THR A 158 9.73 7.67 -20.28
CA THR A 158 10.90 8.15 -21.04
C THR A 158 11.70 9.19 -20.26
N GLU A 159 11.04 10.23 -19.71
CA GLU A 159 11.70 11.27 -18.91
C GLU A 159 12.36 10.71 -17.65
N SER A 160 11.85 9.60 -17.10
CA SER A 160 12.45 8.97 -15.92
C SER A 160 13.83 8.35 -16.19
N GLY A 161 14.14 8.05 -17.46
CA GLY A 161 15.43 7.51 -17.87
C GLY A 161 15.73 6.08 -17.39
N VAL A 162 14.76 5.35 -16.84
CA VAL A 162 14.98 3.97 -16.37
C VAL A 162 15.14 2.95 -17.50
N PHE A 163 14.57 3.22 -18.67
CA PHE A 163 14.68 2.39 -19.86
C PHE A 163 15.31 3.19 -21.00
N SER A 164 16.25 2.58 -21.71
CA SER A 164 16.83 3.12 -22.95
C SER A 164 15.91 2.86 -24.16
N ASN A 165 15.07 1.83 -24.08
CA ASN A 165 14.10 1.49 -25.11
C ASN A 165 12.79 0.96 -24.49
N LEU A 166 11.72 1.76 -24.59
CA LEU A 166 10.41 1.35 -24.08
C LEU A 166 9.79 0.21 -24.86
N ALA A 167 10.04 0.05 -26.15
CA ALA A 167 9.42 -1.01 -26.95
C ALA A 167 9.83 -2.41 -26.45
N THR A 168 11.05 -2.57 -25.94
CA THR A 168 11.57 -3.83 -25.39
C THR A 168 11.67 -3.83 -23.86
N LEU A 169 11.46 -2.68 -23.21
CA LEU A 169 11.84 -2.41 -21.82
C LEU A 169 13.31 -2.71 -21.55
N GLU A 170 14.16 -2.36 -22.51
CA GLU A 170 15.60 -2.44 -22.34
C GLU A 170 16.03 -1.41 -21.27
N PRO A 171 16.64 -1.85 -20.17
CA PRO A 171 17.04 -0.95 -19.09
C PRO A 171 18.19 -0.03 -19.53
N SER A 172 18.21 1.18 -19.00
CA SER A 172 19.38 2.05 -19.11
C SER A 172 20.63 1.40 -18.50
N PRO A 173 21.86 1.77 -18.91
CA PRO A 173 23.08 1.03 -18.54
C PRO A 173 23.35 0.82 -17.04
N SER A 174 22.84 1.69 -16.16
CA SER A 174 22.99 1.59 -14.70
C SER A 174 21.86 0.82 -14.00
N VAL A 175 20.93 0.24 -14.77
CA VAL A 175 19.73 -0.44 -14.28
C VAL A 175 19.84 -1.93 -14.61
N LEU A 176 19.78 -2.77 -13.58
CA LEU A 176 19.95 -4.22 -13.73
C LEU A 176 18.66 -4.97 -13.43
N PRO A 177 18.31 -6.01 -14.21
CA PRO A 177 17.18 -6.86 -13.91
C PRO A 177 17.48 -7.73 -12.68
N TYR A 178 16.42 -8.09 -11.96
CA TYR A 178 16.48 -9.14 -10.93
C TYR A 178 15.14 -9.88 -10.87
N ALA A 179 15.18 -11.12 -10.40
CA ALA A 179 14.01 -11.97 -10.26
C ALA A 179 13.81 -12.37 -8.80
N PRO A 180 12.71 -12.00 -8.15
CA PRO A 180 12.35 -12.61 -6.87
C PRO A 180 11.94 -14.07 -7.08
N ARG A 181 12.34 -14.95 -6.16
CA ARG A 181 11.98 -16.36 -6.20
C ARG A 181 10.47 -16.60 -6.16
N VAL A 182 9.78 -15.92 -5.25
CA VAL A 182 8.31 -15.99 -5.07
C VAL A 182 7.72 -14.62 -5.39
N PRO A 183 7.03 -14.44 -6.52
CA PRO A 183 6.36 -13.18 -6.81
C PRO A 183 5.14 -12.99 -5.88
N PHE A 184 4.99 -11.80 -5.30
CA PHE A 184 3.74 -11.45 -4.59
C PHE A 184 2.55 -11.51 -5.55
N TRP A 185 1.37 -11.83 -5.05
CA TRP A 185 0.15 -11.94 -5.84
C TRP A 185 -0.37 -10.53 -6.19
N SER A 186 -0.79 -10.35 -7.44
CA SER A 186 -1.24 -9.04 -7.97
C SER A 186 -2.27 -9.25 -9.08
N ASP A 187 -3.33 -9.98 -8.74
CA ASP A 187 -4.44 -10.28 -9.64
C ASP A 187 -4.03 -10.74 -11.05
N HIS A 188 -3.18 -11.77 -11.08
CA HIS A 188 -2.62 -12.39 -12.29
C HIS A 188 -1.69 -11.53 -13.14
N ALA A 189 -1.38 -10.29 -12.75
CA ALA A 189 -0.38 -9.50 -13.45
C ALA A 189 1.00 -10.18 -13.39
N VAL A 190 1.67 -10.22 -14.53
CA VAL A 190 3.03 -10.72 -14.72
C VAL A 190 4.00 -9.58 -14.41
N LYS A 191 5.03 -9.84 -13.59
CA LYS A 191 5.92 -8.79 -13.09
C LYS A 191 7.36 -8.98 -13.54
N ARG A 192 7.95 -7.91 -14.06
CA ARG A 192 9.39 -7.77 -14.29
C ARG A 192 9.96 -6.71 -13.35
N ARG A 193 11.22 -6.88 -12.94
CA ARG A 193 11.83 -6.00 -11.94
C ARG A 193 13.26 -5.66 -12.27
N TRP A 194 13.63 -4.43 -11.91
CA TRP A 194 14.98 -3.91 -12.03
C TRP A 194 15.36 -3.14 -10.78
N PHE A 195 16.64 -2.90 -10.61
CA PHE A 195 17.18 -2.06 -9.55
C PHE A 195 18.37 -1.25 -10.06
N SER A 196 18.68 -0.19 -9.32
CA SER A 196 19.93 0.55 -9.45
C SER A 196 20.42 0.96 -8.07
N VAL A 197 21.73 0.96 -7.90
CA VAL A 197 22.42 1.44 -6.71
C VAL A 197 23.48 2.42 -7.18
N PRO A 198 23.57 3.63 -6.59
CA PRO A 198 24.60 4.58 -6.96
C PRO A 198 25.98 4.03 -6.60
N THR A 199 26.78 3.72 -7.61
CA THR A 199 28.18 3.28 -7.49
C THR A 199 29.13 4.39 -7.97
N PRO A 200 30.37 4.45 -7.47
CA PRO A 200 31.00 3.57 -6.48
C PRO A 200 30.71 3.95 -5.02
N SER A 201 29.97 5.04 -4.78
CA SER A 201 29.79 5.63 -3.44
C SER A 201 28.80 4.88 -2.54
N GLY A 202 27.93 4.04 -3.07
CA GLY A 202 26.92 3.29 -2.32
C GLY A 202 27.11 1.77 -2.41
N THR A 203 27.23 1.14 -1.24
CA THR A 203 27.09 -0.32 -1.07
C THR A 203 25.81 -0.62 -0.29
N ILE A 204 25.21 -1.77 -0.59
CA ILE A 204 24.06 -2.31 0.15
C ILE A 204 24.58 -3.00 1.40
N THR A 205 23.99 -2.67 2.55
CA THR A 205 24.24 -3.43 3.79
C THR A 205 23.49 -4.74 3.74
N TYR A 206 24.24 -5.81 3.56
CA TYR A 206 23.72 -7.16 3.45
C TYR A 206 23.26 -7.70 4.81
N SER A 207 22.17 -8.49 4.80
CA SER A 207 21.76 -9.29 5.95
C SER A 207 21.36 -10.70 5.51
N ARG A 208 21.83 -11.72 6.25
CA ARG A 208 21.44 -13.11 6.01
C ARG A 208 19.94 -13.34 6.22
N ASP A 209 19.41 -12.82 7.33
CA ASP A 209 18.07 -13.17 7.81
C ASP A 209 17.12 -11.98 7.91
N GLY A 210 17.65 -10.77 8.05
CA GLY A 210 16.89 -9.54 8.22
C GLY A 210 16.77 -8.69 6.96
N ASN A 211 16.23 -7.50 7.16
CA ASN A 211 16.15 -6.48 6.12
C ASN A 211 17.55 -6.01 5.72
N TRP A 212 17.71 -5.72 4.43
CA TRP A 212 18.90 -5.06 3.92
C TRP A 212 18.76 -3.54 4.10
N ALA A 213 19.88 -2.83 4.19
CA ALA A 213 19.88 -1.36 4.16
C ALA A 213 20.47 -0.86 2.84
N PHE A 214 19.88 0.20 2.31
CA PHE A 214 20.18 0.69 0.97
C PHE A 214 20.69 2.13 1.02
N PRO A 215 21.71 2.48 0.23
CA PRO A 215 22.19 3.84 0.14
C PRO A 215 21.13 4.75 -0.50
N SER A 216 21.19 6.03 -0.15
CA SER A 216 20.40 7.07 -0.80
C SER A 216 20.72 7.12 -2.29
N GLY A 217 19.69 7.29 -3.11
CA GLY A 217 19.77 7.23 -4.57
C GLY A 217 19.54 5.83 -5.16
N SER A 218 19.45 4.78 -4.34
CA SER A 218 18.99 3.47 -4.82
C SER A 218 17.54 3.53 -5.28
N PHE A 219 17.21 2.80 -6.34
CA PHE A 219 15.83 2.65 -6.77
C PHE A 219 15.52 1.25 -7.31
N TRP A 220 14.24 0.91 -7.29
CA TRP A 220 13.69 -0.33 -7.84
C TRP A 220 12.56 -0.01 -8.79
N VAL A 221 12.53 -0.74 -9.89
CA VAL A 221 11.47 -0.65 -10.90
C VAL A 221 10.67 -1.95 -10.85
N LYS A 222 9.35 -1.83 -10.86
CA LYS A 222 8.42 -2.96 -11.00
C LYS A 222 7.49 -2.67 -12.17
N HIS A 223 7.54 -3.50 -13.20
CA HIS A 223 6.65 -3.42 -14.34
C HIS A 223 5.61 -4.52 -14.28
N LEU A 224 4.36 -4.21 -14.64
CA LEU A 224 3.22 -5.10 -14.62
C LEU A 224 2.59 -5.19 -16.01
N ASP A 225 2.59 -6.40 -16.55
CA ASP A 225 1.83 -6.81 -17.73
C ASP A 225 0.58 -7.59 -17.29
N LEU A 226 -0.53 -7.48 -18.01
CA LEU A 226 -1.74 -8.26 -17.78
C LEU A 226 -2.14 -9.01 -19.05
N GLU A 227 -2.26 -10.33 -18.96
CA GLU A 227 -2.85 -11.15 -20.02
C GLU A 227 -4.34 -10.85 -20.13
N LEU A 228 -4.78 -10.36 -21.29
CA LEU A 228 -6.20 -10.08 -21.56
C LEU A 228 -7.00 -11.36 -21.83
N GLU A 229 -6.34 -12.45 -22.22
CA GLU A 229 -6.87 -13.81 -22.20
C GLU A 229 -6.05 -14.65 -21.22
N ARG A 230 -6.70 -15.18 -20.17
CA ARG A 230 -6.01 -15.92 -19.10
C ARG A 230 -5.19 -17.09 -19.65
N GLY A 231 -3.88 -17.09 -19.40
CA GLY A 231 -2.98 -18.15 -19.84
C GLY A 231 -2.50 -18.00 -21.28
N ASN A 232 -2.79 -16.87 -21.95
CA ASN A 232 -2.28 -16.55 -23.28
C ASN A 232 -1.34 -15.32 -23.22
N PRO A 233 -0.01 -15.53 -23.07
CA PRO A 233 0.96 -14.44 -22.98
C PRO A 233 1.01 -13.52 -24.20
N ALA A 234 0.52 -13.95 -25.37
CA ALA A 234 0.49 -13.11 -26.58
C ALA A 234 -0.55 -11.98 -26.49
N THR A 235 -1.48 -12.06 -25.54
CA THR A 235 -2.47 -11.02 -25.24
C THR A 235 -2.05 -10.12 -24.09
N ALA A 236 -0.83 -10.28 -23.58
CA ALA A 236 -0.33 -9.45 -22.50
C ALA A 236 -0.24 -7.99 -22.92
N ARG A 237 -0.85 -7.12 -22.12
CA ARG A 237 -0.80 -5.67 -22.27
C ARG A 237 -0.03 -5.05 -21.12
N ARG A 238 0.81 -4.06 -21.42
CA ARG A 238 1.45 -3.22 -20.40
C ARG A 238 0.41 -2.41 -19.65
N ILE A 239 0.41 -2.53 -18.34
CA ILE A 239 -0.52 -1.81 -17.47
C ILE A 239 0.21 -0.68 -16.74
N GLU A 240 1.28 -1.03 -16.04
CA GLU A 240 1.89 -0.13 -15.06
C GLU A 240 3.41 -0.33 -14.94
N THR A 241 4.13 0.76 -14.72
CA THR A 241 5.50 0.73 -14.20
C THR A 241 5.58 1.54 -12.90
N ARG A 242 6.03 0.93 -11.80
CA ARG A 242 6.31 1.59 -10.51
C ARG A 242 7.79 1.81 -10.33
N ILE A 243 8.16 2.98 -9.82
CA ILE A 243 9.53 3.30 -9.41
C ILE A 243 9.51 3.64 -7.92
N LEU A 244 10.30 2.91 -7.14
CA LEU A 244 10.49 3.10 -5.71
C LEU A 244 11.91 3.61 -5.47
N VAL A 245 12.07 4.77 -4.83
CA VAL A 245 13.36 5.47 -4.72
C VAL A 245 13.71 5.75 -3.26
N LYS A 246 14.86 5.23 -2.82
CA LYS A 246 15.46 5.49 -1.51
C LYS A 246 16.14 6.86 -1.52
N ASN A 247 15.85 7.69 -0.53
CA ASN A 247 16.54 8.97 -0.29
C ASN A 247 16.97 9.08 1.18
N ASP A 248 17.58 10.20 1.58
CA ASP A 248 18.09 10.39 2.94
C ASP A 248 16.99 10.37 4.02
N HIS A 249 15.75 10.69 3.63
CA HIS A 249 14.59 10.80 4.52
C HIS A 249 13.70 9.55 4.54
N GLY A 250 14.06 8.50 3.79
CA GLY A 250 13.26 7.27 3.68
C GLY A 250 13.11 6.83 2.23
N ILE A 251 11.87 6.54 1.82
CA ILE A 251 11.54 6.09 0.47
C ILE A 251 10.30 6.84 -0.05
N TYR A 252 10.17 6.92 -1.37
CA TYR A 252 8.92 7.32 -2.02
C TYR A 252 8.69 6.44 -3.26
N GLY A 253 7.42 6.28 -3.63
CA GLY A 253 7.02 5.55 -4.83
C GLY A 253 6.27 6.44 -5.79
N VAL A 254 6.48 6.23 -7.09
CA VAL A 254 5.67 6.80 -8.17
C VAL A 254 5.25 5.70 -9.13
N SER A 255 4.07 5.85 -9.73
CA SER A 255 3.52 4.92 -10.70
C SER A 255 3.29 5.61 -12.03
N TYR A 256 3.53 4.87 -13.11
CA TYR A 256 3.30 5.29 -14.49
C TYR A 256 2.29 4.35 -15.14
N ARG A 257 1.21 4.90 -15.70
CA ARG A 257 0.19 4.17 -16.45
C ARG A 257 0.55 4.15 -17.93
N TRP A 258 0.59 2.97 -18.52
CA TRP A 258 0.85 2.82 -19.95
C TRP A 258 -0.35 3.28 -20.79
N ASN A 259 -0.07 3.92 -21.93
CA ASN A 259 -1.08 4.26 -22.90
C ASN A 259 -1.58 3.02 -23.66
N GLU A 260 -2.71 3.15 -24.36
CA GLU A 260 -3.32 2.05 -25.11
C GLU A 260 -2.43 1.50 -26.23
N SER A 261 -1.58 2.34 -26.83
CA SER A 261 -0.64 1.90 -27.87
C SER A 261 0.65 1.29 -27.33
N GLU A 262 0.83 1.20 -26.01
CA GLU A 262 1.99 0.60 -25.34
C GLU A 262 3.35 1.23 -25.72
N THR A 263 3.32 2.51 -26.10
CA THR A 263 4.49 3.26 -26.57
C THR A 263 5.09 4.17 -25.51
N GLU A 264 4.31 4.57 -24.51
CA GLU A 264 4.73 5.46 -23.42
C GLU A 264 3.87 5.20 -22.17
N ALA A 265 4.41 5.56 -21.00
CA ALA A 265 3.65 5.58 -19.75
C ALA A 265 3.72 6.95 -19.08
N TYR A 266 2.60 7.39 -18.53
CA TYR A 266 2.43 8.72 -17.95
C TYR A 266 2.32 8.61 -16.43
N LEU A 267 2.93 9.56 -15.72
CA LEU A 267 2.87 9.66 -14.28
C LEU A 267 1.41 9.70 -13.82
N VAL A 268 1.08 8.83 -12.87
CA VAL A 268 -0.24 8.83 -12.24
C VAL A 268 -0.30 9.90 -11.15
N GLU A 269 -1.47 10.51 -11.00
CA GLU A 269 -1.75 11.54 -10.00
C GLU A 269 -1.48 11.08 -8.56
N ASP A 270 -1.34 12.02 -7.62
CA ASP A 270 -0.96 11.73 -6.22
C ASP A 270 -1.87 10.69 -5.56
N ALA A 271 -3.17 10.78 -5.86
CA ALA A 271 -4.22 9.92 -5.35
C ALA A 271 -4.28 8.51 -5.99
N GLY A 272 -3.40 8.18 -6.94
CA GLY A 272 -3.47 6.93 -7.69
C GLY A 272 -4.54 6.96 -8.78
N ALA A 273 -4.80 5.82 -9.41
CA ALA A 273 -5.83 5.70 -10.44
C ALA A 273 -6.38 4.28 -10.52
N ASP A 274 -7.64 4.17 -10.91
CA ASP A 274 -8.25 2.88 -11.21
C ASP A 274 -8.30 2.68 -12.73
N LEU A 275 -8.05 1.45 -13.16
CA LEU A 275 -8.09 1.03 -14.55
C LEU A 275 -9.06 -0.14 -14.68
N ILE A 276 -10.08 0.02 -15.51
CA ILE A 276 -10.97 -1.08 -15.89
C ILE A 276 -10.38 -1.74 -17.14
N VAL A 277 -10.21 -3.06 -17.08
CA VAL A 277 -9.72 -3.88 -18.19
C VAL A 277 -10.68 -5.05 -18.39
N GLU A 278 -11.14 -5.28 -19.61
CA GLU A 278 -11.88 -6.50 -19.95
C GLU A 278 -10.89 -7.65 -20.14
N VAL A 279 -11.10 -8.74 -19.40
CA VAL A 279 -10.26 -9.94 -19.45
C VAL A 279 -11.14 -11.15 -19.73
N ASP A 280 -10.75 -11.98 -20.71
CA ASP A 280 -11.31 -13.31 -20.89
C ASP A 280 -10.75 -14.25 -19.83
N THR A 281 -11.59 -14.57 -18.86
CA THR A 281 -11.19 -15.35 -17.67
C THR A 281 -11.22 -16.86 -17.89
N ASP A 282 -11.92 -17.33 -18.94
CA ASP A 282 -12.04 -18.74 -19.30
C ASP A 282 -12.00 -18.90 -20.84
N PRO A 283 -10.79 -18.87 -21.44
CA PRO A 283 -10.64 -18.95 -22.88
C PRO A 283 -11.01 -20.36 -23.38
N GLY A 284 -12.26 -20.51 -23.82
CA GLY A 284 -12.86 -21.73 -24.38
C GLY A 284 -14.05 -21.42 -25.30
N PRO A 285 -14.80 -22.43 -25.78
CA PRO A 285 -16.01 -22.21 -26.57
C PRO A 285 -17.12 -21.62 -25.68
N GLY A 286 -17.08 -20.30 -25.50
CA GLY A 286 -17.92 -19.55 -24.56
C GLY A 286 -17.11 -18.52 -23.78
N GLN A 287 -16.47 -17.56 -24.48
CA GLN A 287 -15.66 -16.49 -23.89
C GLN A 287 -16.38 -15.87 -22.67
N SER A 288 -15.66 -15.74 -21.56
CA SER A 288 -16.16 -15.08 -20.34
C SER A 288 -15.36 -13.81 -20.10
N LEU A 289 -15.74 -12.76 -20.84
CA LEU A 289 -15.23 -11.42 -20.61
C LEU A 289 -15.75 -10.90 -19.26
N GLN A 290 -14.84 -10.52 -18.38
CA GLN A 290 -15.14 -9.88 -17.11
C GLN A 290 -14.38 -8.56 -17.00
N GLU A 291 -15.03 -7.55 -16.44
CA GLU A 291 -14.37 -6.31 -16.05
C GLU A 291 -13.49 -6.56 -14.82
N GLN A 292 -12.18 -6.43 -14.99
CA GLN A 292 -11.21 -6.44 -13.92
C GLN A 292 -10.81 -4.99 -13.59
N ILE A 293 -11.08 -4.55 -12.36
CA ILE A 293 -10.65 -3.25 -11.85
C ILE A 293 -9.25 -3.39 -11.25
N LEU A 294 -8.28 -2.65 -11.79
CA LEU A 294 -6.90 -2.62 -11.33
C LEU A 294 -6.59 -1.30 -10.65
N ARG A 295 -6.13 -1.37 -9.40
CA ARG A 295 -5.65 -0.21 -8.64
C ARG A 295 -4.17 0.08 -8.94
N ILE A 296 -3.93 1.24 -9.54
CA ILE A 296 -2.61 1.87 -9.58
C ILE A 296 -2.46 2.70 -8.30
N PRO A 297 -1.47 2.39 -7.43
CA PRO A 297 -1.44 2.93 -6.09
C PRO A 297 -1.15 4.43 -6.08
N SER A 298 -1.71 5.09 -5.08
CA SER A 298 -1.32 6.44 -4.67
C SER A 298 0.12 6.46 -4.16
N ARG A 299 0.72 7.65 -4.06
CA ARG A 299 2.06 7.80 -3.44
C ARG A 299 2.05 7.35 -1.98
N ALA A 300 0.95 7.58 -1.26
CA ALA A 300 0.77 7.17 0.13
C ALA A 300 0.58 5.64 0.27
N GLU A 301 -0.20 5.02 -0.62
CA GLU A 301 -0.43 3.57 -0.62
C GLU A 301 0.87 2.78 -0.82
N CYS A 302 1.83 3.32 -1.57
CA CYS A 302 3.18 2.74 -1.64
C CYS A 302 3.79 2.61 -0.23
N LEU A 303 3.66 3.64 0.60
CA LEU A 303 4.27 3.68 1.93
C LEU A 303 3.55 2.82 2.97
N ALA A 304 2.34 2.36 2.68
CA ALA A 304 1.63 1.41 3.55
C ALA A 304 2.39 0.08 3.72
N CYS A 305 3.09 -0.37 2.67
CA CYS A 305 3.89 -1.59 2.68
C CYS A 305 5.39 -1.33 2.76
N HIS A 306 5.87 -0.23 2.17
CA HIS A 306 7.29 0.11 2.09
C HIS A 306 7.80 0.83 3.35
N THR A 307 7.66 0.17 4.50
CA THR A 307 7.99 0.70 5.83
C THR A 307 9.41 0.30 6.29
N PRO A 308 9.97 0.93 7.35
CA PRO A 308 11.22 0.48 7.97
C PRO A 308 11.16 -0.98 8.44
N ALA A 309 10.05 -1.41 9.05
CA ALA A 309 9.84 -2.79 9.50
C ALA A 309 9.77 -3.77 8.31
N GLY A 310 9.16 -3.38 7.20
CA GLY A 310 9.15 -4.13 5.94
C GLY A 310 10.51 -4.15 5.22
N GLY A 311 11.45 -3.29 5.61
CA GLY A 311 12.78 -3.20 5.00
C GLY A 311 12.84 -2.38 3.72
N PHE A 312 11.79 -1.60 3.43
CA PHE A 312 11.61 -0.84 2.20
C PHE A 312 11.57 -1.71 0.93
N ALA A 313 12.66 -2.29 0.44
CA ALA A 313 12.67 -3.07 -0.80
C ALA A 313 12.21 -4.53 -0.57
N LEU A 314 10.89 -4.74 -0.47
CA LEU A 314 10.26 -5.98 0.00
C LEU A 314 10.71 -7.27 -0.71
N SER A 315 11.03 -7.19 -2.01
CA SER A 315 11.48 -8.36 -2.80
C SER A 315 13.00 -8.44 -2.99
N PHE A 316 13.76 -7.51 -2.41
CA PHE A 316 15.21 -7.40 -2.59
C PHE A 316 15.94 -7.77 -1.28
N ASN A 317 15.90 -9.06 -0.94
CA ASN A 317 16.49 -9.61 0.27
C ASN A 317 17.04 -11.02 0.02
N THR A 318 17.82 -11.54 0.97
CA THR A 318 18.46 -12.87 0.88
C THR A 318 17.49 -13.98 0.49
N ARG A 319 16.30 -14.05 1.11
CA ARG A 319 15.36 -15.17 0.90
C ARG A 319 14.74 -15.17 -0.50
N GLN A 320 14.60 -13.99 -1.10
CA GLN A 320 14.08 -13.81 -2.46
C GLN A 320 15.17 -13.93 -3.53
N LEU A 321 16.39 -13.50 -3.25
CA LEU A 321 17.49 -13.46 -4.22
C LEU A 321 18.38 -14.72 -4.20
N ASN A 322 18.25 -15.59 -3.21
CA ASN A 322 19.02 -16.84 -3.15
C ASN A 322 18.50 -17.92 -4.12
N HIS A 323 18.61 -17.65 -5.42
CA HIS A 323 18.43 -18.62 -6.50
C HIS A 323 19.14 -18.15 -7.77
N VAL A 324 19.28 -19.08 -8.71
CA VAL A 324 19.82 -18.79 -10.05
C VAL A 324 18.79 -18.00 -10.86
N ALA A 325 19.21 -16.89 -11.42
CA ALA A 325 18.46 -16.10 -12.38
C ALA A 325 19.43 -15.28 -13.24
N GLU A 326 18.93 -14.73 -14.35
CA GLU A 326 19.72 -13.80 -15.15
C GLU A 326 19.83 -12.44 -14.45
N MET A 327 21.04 -11.94 -14.30
CA MET A 327 21.34 -10.61 -13.77
C MET A 327 22.60 -10.08 -14.44
N GLY A 328 22.50 -8.95 -15.14
CA GLY A 328 23.64 -8.34 -15.84
C GLY A 328 24.26 -9.23 -16.92
N GLY A 329 23.45 -10.05 -17.61
CA GLY A 329 23.91 -11.01 -18.61
C GLY A 329 24.55 -12.28 -18.04
N LEU A 330 24.55 -12.46 -16.72
CA LEU A 330 25.07 -13.65 -16.04
C LEU A 330 23.90 -14.50 -15.52
N LEU A 331 23.90 -15.80 -15.87
CA LEU A 331 22.97 -16.79 -15.33
C LEU A 331 23.62 -17.50 -14.13
N GLN A 332 23.48 -16.92 -12.94
CA GLN A 332 24.05 -17.47 -11.70
C GLN A 332 23.19 -17.08 -10.49
N ASN A 333 23.60 -17.48 -9.29
CA ASN A 333 22.91 -17.07 -8.07
C ASN A 333 22.99 -15.54 -7.92
N GLN A 334 21.85 -14.87 -7.76
CA GLN A 334 21.83 -13.39 -7.75
C GLN A 334 22.61 -12.79 -6.58
N LEU A 335 22.65 -13.46 -5.41
CA LEU A 335 23.49 -13.01 -4.29
C LEU A 335 24.98 -13.11 -4.62
N GLN A 336 25.37 -14.13 -5.38
CA GLN A 336 26.74 -14.28 -5.88
C GLN A 336 27.08 -13.12 -6.83
N THR A 337 26.20 -12.85 -7.81
CA THR A 337 26.38 -11.72 -8.75
C THR A 337 26.56 -10.40 -8.04
N LEU A 338 25.69 -10.09 -7.07
CA LEU A 338 25.77 -8.85 -6.30
C LEU A 338 27.07 -8.77 -5.49
N SER A 339 27.48 -9.88 -4.87
CA SER A 339 28.73 -9.95 -4.09
C SER A 339 29.97 -9.75 -4.97
N GLU A 340 30.05 -10.42 -6.12
CA GLU A 340 31.20 -10.37 -7.03
C GLU A 340 31.30 -9.02 -7.75
N ALA A 341 30.17 -8.39 -8.05
CA ALA A 341 30.11 -7.06 -8.66
C ALA A 341 30.34 -5.91 -7.66
N GLY A 342 30.52 -6.20 -6.37
CA GLY A 342 30.82 -5.20 -5.34
C GLY A 342 29.62 -4.35 -4.91
N TYR A 343 28.39 -4.82 -5.13
CA TYR A 343 27.19 -4.11 -4.66
C TYR A 343 26.98 -4.22 -3.15
N LEU A 344 27.54 -5.24 -2.51
CA LEU A 344 27.34 -5.53 -1.09
C LEU A 344 28.53 -5.05 -0.26
N ASP A 345 28.26 -4.61 0.97
CA ASP A 345 29.27 -4.15 1.94
C ASP A 345 30.18 -5.26 2.48
N ALA A 346 29.80 -6.52 2.27
CA ALA A 346 30.60 -7.69 2.59
C ALA A 346 30.43 -8.81 1.54
N PRO A 347 31.46 -9.64 1.31
CA PRO A 347 31.33 -10.83 0.47
C PRO A 347 30.30 -11.82 1.03
N VAL A 348 29.51 -12.44 0.13
CA VAL A 348 28.55 -13.47 0.51
C VAL A 348 29.18 -14.85 0.39
N THR A 349 29.39 -15.50 1.53
CA THR A 349 29.94 -16.87 1.60
C THR A 349 28.87 -17.91 1.90
N GLY A 350 29.08 -19.15 1.45
CA GLY A 350 28.20 -20.27 1.83
C GLY A 350 26.78 -20.16 1.26
N ILE A 351 26.65 -19.69 0.02
CA ILE A 351 25.37 -19.39 -0.66
C ILE A 351 24.36 -20.55 -0.55
N GLY A 352 24.81 -21.81 -0.68
CA GLY A 352 23.95 -22.99 -0.53
C GLY A 352 23.33 -23.19 0.85
N LEU A 353 23.85 -22.51 1.88
CA LEU A 353 23.36 -22.55 3.28
C LEU A 353 22.51 -21.33 3.64
N LEU A 354 22.38 -20.36 2.73
CA LEU A 354 21.56 -19.18 2.96
C LEU A 354 20.07 -19.52 2.84
N PRO A 355 19.20 -18.85 3.59
CA PRO A 355 17.78 -19.11 3.51
C PRO A 355 17.23 -18.69 2.14
N ARG A 356 16.21 -19.39 1.66
CA ARG A 356 15.46 -19.07 0.44
C ARG A 356 13.99 -19.44 0.62
N LEU A 357 13.07 -18.78 -0.07
CA LEU A 357 11.65 -19.16 -0.08
C LEU A 357 11.40 -20.37 -1.00
N ALA A 358 10.24 -21.01 -0.90
CA ALA A 358 9.80 -22.03 -1.85
C ALA A 358 8.61 -21.55 -2.67
N ARG A 359 8.61 -21.85 -3.97
CA ARG A 359 7.46 -21.57 -4.84
C ARG A 359 6.36 -22.61 -4.64
N ALA A 360 5.14 -22.26 -5.03
CA ALA A 360 3.99 -23.13 -4.91
C ALA A 360 4.10 -24.42 -5.74
N ASP A 361 4.88 -24.43 -6.83
CA ASP A 361 5.09 -25.57 -7.73
C ASP A 361 6.27 -26.48 -7.35
N GLU A 362 7.09 -26.11 -6.36
CA GLU A 362 8.25 -26.88 -5.89
C GLU A 362 7.83 -28.02 -4.94
N SER A 363 7.28 -29.10 -5.49
CA SER A 363 6.73 -30.23 -4.72
C SER A 363 7.76 -31.05 -3.92
N ASP A 364 9.05 -30.81 -4.12
CA ASP A 364 10.16 -31.32 -3.30
C ASP A 364 10.25 -30.61 -1.93
N HIS A 365 9.62 -29.44 -1.80
CA HIS A 365 9.43 -28.74 -0.53
C HIS A 365 8.08 -29.09 0.12
N SER A 366 8.04 -29.14 1.46
CA SER A 366 6.81 -29.41 2.21
C SER A 366 5.71 -28.39 1.86
N LEU A 367 4.46 -28.85 1.88
CA LEU A 367 3.30 -27.96 1.65
C LEU A 367 3.31 -26.78 2.63
N GLU A 368 3.60 -27.04 3.90
CA GLU A 368 3.73 -26.01 4.94
C GLU A 368 4.75 -24.94 4.55
N PHE A 369 5.95 -25.33 4.09
CA PHE A 369 6.98 -24.37 3.74
C PHE A 369 6.62 -23.52 2.50
N ARG A 370 5.95 -24.13 1.51
CA ARG A 370 5.42 -23.42 0.34
C ARG A 370 4.34 -22.41 0.74
N VAL A 371 3.40 -22.78 1.61
CA VAL A 371 2.36 -21.88 2.12
C VAL A 371 2.96 -20.75 2.96
N ARG A 372 3.88 -21.06 3.90
CA ARG A 372 4.59 -20.04 4.69
C ARG A 372 5.41 -19.10 3.80
N SER A 373 5.97 -19.59 2.70
CA SER A 373 6.69 -18.75 1.72
C SER A 373 5.75 -17.78 1.00
N TYR A 374 4.55 -18.23 0.62
CA TYR A 374 3.52 -17.36 0.06
C TYR A 374 3.08 -16.28 1.06
N LEU A 375 2.76 -16.68 2.29
CA LEU A 375 2.35 -15.74 3.35
C LEU A 375 3.45 -14.74 3.69
N ALA A 376 4.72 -15.16 3.70
CA ALA A 376 5.82 -14.24 3.96
C ALA A 376 5.90 -13.11 2.91
N VAL A 377 5.66 -13.42 1.64
CA VAL A 377 5.75 -12.41 0.56
C VAL A 377 4.52 -11.51 0.49
N ASN A 378 3.36 -12.02 0.88
CA ASN A 378 2.10 -11.30 0.74
C ASN A 378 1.61 -10.64 2.03
N CYS A 379 2.10 -11.08 3.19
CA CYS A 379 1.57 -10.65 4.50
C CYS A 379 2.62 -10.07 5.45
N SER A 380 3.89 -10.49 5.40
CA SER A 380 4.87 -10.14 6.45
C SER A 380 5.24 -8.66 6.52
N GLN A 381 5.07 -7.90 5.43
CA GLN A 381 5.28 -6.46 5.42
C GLN A 381 4.33 -5.73 6.39
N CYS A 382 3.16 -6.31 6.68
CA CYS A 382 2.18 -5.79 7.63
C CYS A 382 2.02 -6.67 8.86
N HIS A 383 2.00 -8.00 8.74
CA HIS A 383 1.83 -8.92 9.88
C HIS A 383 3.18 -9.33 10.46
N GLN A 384 3.78 -8.40 11.19
CA GLN A 384 4.97 -8.57 12.02
C GLN A 384 4.99 -7.46 13.10
N PRO A 385 5.78 -7.59 14.18
CA PRO A 385 5.88 -6.54 15.19
C PRO A 385 6.29 -5.17 14.62
N GLY A 386 5.65 -4.10 15.09
CA GLY A 386 6.06 -2.71 14.78
C GLY A 386 5.55 -2.12 13.45
N THR A 387 4.52 -2.70 12.84
CA THR A 387 3.92 -2.24 11.55
C THR A 387 2.54 -1.60 11.68
N GLY A 388 1.94 -1.64 12.88
CA GLY A 388 0.59 -1.10 13.14
C GLY A 388 -0.58 -1.96 12.64
N ALA A 389 -0.32 -3.11 12.02
CA ALA A 389 -1.36 -4.12 11.80
C ALA A 389 -1.62 -4.91 13.08
N PRO A 390 -2.78 -5.60 13.22
CA PRO A 390 -3.03 -6.44 14.38
C PRO A 390 -1.92 -7.47 14.60
N GLU A 391 -1.35 -7.47 15.81
CA GLU A 391 -0.24 -8.35 16.22
C GLU A 391 -0.72 -9.76 16.60
N SER A 392 -1.93 -10.14 16.18
CA SER A 392 -2.51 -11.46 16.46
C SER A 392 -1.75 -12.62 15.81
N TRP A 393 -0.89 -12.33 14.82
CA TRP A 393 0.00 -13.33 14.20
C TRP A 393 1.18 -12.69 13.45
N ASP A 394 2.15 -13.54 13.09
CA ASP A 394 3.40 -13.13 12.44
C ASP A 394 3.68 -13.94 11.16
N ALA A 395 3.76 -13.27 10.01
CA ALA A 395 3.96 -13.90 8.72
C ALA A 395 5.43 -14.10 8.32
N ARG A 396 6.41 -13.75 9.17
CA ARG A 396 7.84 -13.86 8.82
C ARG A 396 8.24 -15.32 8.59
N ALA A 397 9.00 -15.54 7.52
CA ALA A 397 9.35 -16.89 7.02
C ALA A 397 10.33 -17.68 7.90
N HIS A 398 11.01 -17.03 8.84
CA HIS A 398 12.01 -17.69 9.70
C HIS A 398 11.41 -18.27 10.98
N LEU A 399 10.16 -17.94 11.29
CA LEU A 399 9.44 -18.46 12.45
C LEU A 399 8.87 -19.85 12.16
N THR A 400 8.78 -20.68 13.20
CA THR A 400 8.00 -21.93 13.14
C THR A 400 6.52 -21.59 13.03
N THR A 401 5.71 -22.48 12.43
CA THR A 401 4.26 -22.27 12.33
C THR A 401 3.61 -22.02 13.69
N GLU A 402 4.05 -22.68 14.75
CA GLU A 402 3.60 -22.43 16.12
C GLU A 402 3.94 -21.00 16.61
N ALA A 403 5.18 -20.55 16.42
CA ALA A 403 5.62 -19.22 16.85
C ALA A 403 4.91 -18.07 16.13
N THR A 404 4.19 -18.38 15.06
CA THR A 404 3.45 -17.38 14.29
C THR A 404 2.06 -17.11 14.84
N GLY A 405 1.55 -17.97 15.72
CA GLY A 405 0.18 -17.89 16.24
C GLY A 405 -0.91 -18.12 15.19
N ILE A 406 -0.58 -18.56 13.97
CA ILE A 406 -1.52 -18.61 12.85
C ILE A 406 -2.55 -19.74 12.96
N ILE A 407 -2.21 -20.86 13.62
CA ILE A 407 -3.09 -22.01 13.81
C ILE A 407 -3.92 -21.78 15.07
N ASP A 408 -5.24 -21.88 14.96
CA ASP A 408 -6.21 -21.60 16.03
C ASP A 408 -6.10 -20.21 16.67
N GLY A 409 -5.32 -19.30 16.06
CA GLY A 409 -5.18 -17.92 16.50
C GLY A 409 -6.47 -17.13 16.32
N ASN A 410 -6.71 -16.18 17.22
CA ASN A 410 -7.90 -15.33 17.16
C ASN A 410 -7.65 -14.17 16.19
N PRO A 411 -8.44 -14.02 15.12
CA PRO A 411 -8.38 -12.83 14.28
C PRO A 411 -8.95 -11.63 15.05
N GLU A 412 -8.48 -10.42 14.71
CA GLU A 412 -8.99 -9.17 15.29
C GLU A 412 -10.49 -9.00 15.05
N ASN A 413 -10.92 -9.33 13.82
CA ASN A 413 -12.32 -9.40 13.43
C ASN A 413 -12.64 -10.84 13.02
N ASN A 414 -13.45 -11.52 13.83
CA ASN A 414 -13.92 -12.88 13.62
C ASN A 414 -15.32 -12.94 12.99
N GLY A 415 -15.89 -11.81 12.54
CA GLY A 415 -17.23 -11.74 11.99
C GLY A 415 -18.34 -12.12 12.99
N GLY A 416 -18.06 -12.05 14.30
CA GLY A 416 -19.00 -12.42 15.36
C GLY A 416 -19.09 -13.93 15.67
N ASP A 417 -18.32 -14.78 14.98
CA ASP A 417 -18.29 -16.23 15.25
C ASP A 417 -16.99 -16.63 15.97
N PRO A 418 -17.04 -17.14 17.22
CA PRO A 418 -15.85 -17.61 17.94
C PRO A 418 -15.16 -18.84 17.31
N ALA A 419 -15.85 -19.57 16.43
CA ALA A 419 -15.27 -20.66 15.67
C ALA A 419 -14.32 -20.17 14.56
N ASN A 420 -14.46 -18.91 14.12
CA ASN A 420 -13.55 -18.30 13.16
C ASN A 420 -12.17 -18.07 13.79
N LYS A 421 -11.17 -18.76 13.23
CA LYS A 421 -9.75 -18.64 13.59
C LYS A 421 -8.96 -18.12 12.40
N LEU A 422 -7.75 -17.63 12.63
CA LEU A 422 -6.83 -17.24 11.55
C LEU A 422 -6.68 -18.39 10.55
N ILE A 423 -6.35 -19.58 11.04
CA ILE A 423 -6.53 -20.87 10.37
C ILE A 423 -7.20 -21.82 11.36
N ALA A 424 -8.37 -22.35 11.00
CA ALA A 424 -9.11 -23.36 11.77
C ALA A 424 -8.83 -24.76 11.18
N PRO A 425 -8.11 -25.65 11.88
CA PRO A 425 -7.81 -26.99 11.38
C PRO A 425 -9.08 -27.76 10.99
N GLY A 426 -9.12 -28.27 9.75
CA GLY A 426 -10.24 -29.04 9.23
C GLY A 426 -11.48 -28.22 8.83
N SER A 427 -11.43 -26.88 8.88
CA SER A 427 -12.54 -26.01 8.46
C SER A 427 -12.06 -24.85 7.59
N GLU A 428 -12.30 -24.94 6.28
CA GLU A 428 -12.02 -23.86 5.33
C GLU A 428 -12.92 -22.63 5.59
N ASN A 429 -14.20 -22.87 5.91
CA ASN A 429 -15.17 -21.81 6.17
C ASN A 429 -14.80 -20.96 7.39
N ASN A 430 -14.23 -21.58 8.42
CA ASN A 430 -13.83 -20.89 9.65
C ASN A 430 -12.38 -20.39 9.64
N SER A 431 -11.67 -20.54 8.52
CA SER A 431 -10.29 -20.07 8.35
C SER A 431 -10.27 -18.68 7.74
N VAL A 432 -10.21 -17.64 8.58
CA VAL A 432 -10.34 -16.23 8.18
C VAL A 432 -9.29 -15.81 7.15
N ILE A 433 -8.05 -16.30 7.24
CA ILE A 433 -7.02 -15.97 6.25
C ILE A 433 -7.44 -16.43 4.85
N LEU A 434 -7.99 -17.65 4.72
CA LEU A 434 -8.46 -18.17 3.45
C LEU A 434 -9.66 -17.37 2.93
N GLN A 435 -10.64 -17.09 3.80
CA GLN A 435 -11.82 -16.30 3.42
C GLN A 435 -11.46 -14.89 2.96
N ARG A 436 -10.50 -14.23 3.64
CA ARG A 436 -9.96 -12.94 3.20
C ARG A 436 -9.21 -13.03 1.87
N MET A 437 -8.43 -14.08 1.63
CA MET A 437 -7.76 -14.26 0.33
C MET A 437 -8.75 -14.46 -0.82
N MET A 438 -9.87 -15.12 -0.54
CA MET A 438 -10.95 -15.33 -1.51
C MET A 438 -11.89 -14.13 -1.65
N GLY A 439 -11.87 -13.17 -0.72
CA GLY A 439 -12.85 -12.08 -0.67
C GLY A 439 -14.27 -12.59 -0.42
N SER A 440 -14.41 -13.63 0.40
CA SER A 440 -15.67 -14.33 0.66
C SER A 440 -16.12 -14.22 2.12
N ASN A 441 -17.34 -14.70 2.41
CA ASN A 441 -17.92 -14.75 3.76
C ASN A 441 -17.97 -13.39 4.47
N GLY A 442 -18.16 -12.30 3.72
CA GLY A 442 -18.26 -10.94 4.27
C GLY A 442 -16.95 -10.36 4.81
N PHE A 443 -15.82 -11.07 4.66
CA PHE A 443 -14.52 -10.53 5.05
C PHE A 443 -13.90 -9.69 3.94
N ALA A 444 -13.36 -8.53 4.31
CA ALA A 444 -12.60 -7.69 3.38
C ALA A 444 -11.40 -8.44 2.80
N ARG A 445 -11.23 -8.35 1.47
CA ARG A 445 -10.21 -9.08 0.73
C ARG A 445 -8.81 -8.69 1.18
N MET A 446 -7.93 -9.68 1.41
CA MET A 446 -6.51 -9.46 1.72
C MET A 446 -5.62 -10.46 0.96
N PRO A 447 -4.47 -10.04 0.41
CA PRO A 447 -3.98 -8.67 0.32
C PRO A 447 -4.93 -7.78 -0.51
N ASN A 448 -4.97 -6.48 -0.21
CA ASN A 448 -5.75 -5.52 -0.99
C ASN A 448 -5.28 -5.55 -2.46
N LEU A 449 -6.23 -5.33 -3.38
CA LEU A 449 -5.99 -5.30 -4.82
C LEU A 449 -5.72 -3.89 -5.34
#